data_AF-A0A6G0QSA3-F1
#
_entry.id   AF-A0A6G0QSA3-F1
#
_cell.length_a   1.000
_cell.length_b   1.000
_cell.length_c   1.000
_cell.angle_alpha   90.00
_cell.angle_beta   90.00
_cell.angle_gamma   90.00
#
_symmetry.space_group_name_H-M   'P 1'
#
loop_
_entity.id
_entity.type
_entity.pdbx_description
1 polymer ?
#
loop_
_entity_poly.entity_id
_entity_poly.type
_entity_poly.pdbx_seq_one_letter_code
_entity_poly.pdbx_strand_id
1 'polypeptide(L)'
;MANAPTLIGETGIPYNMNHAQAFETGDFSAQVEALDNTIFNLESQLLSFTLWNYTADNSHMFGDLCNLEDLSISSPDSEALARRLSGVRRRDDSARALRAFARPHGRRVAGIPIKSQFDLKTAEYVLEYTSEKSVTSAVSEIYVPYAHYPDGYRVIASDGHFTIDKHEGYDVVKHEHDGHAHKHRVVVSPTKPLRSAQSNWPVYLALAAAVVSPYIEAYTRK
;
A
#
# COMPACT_ATOMS: atom_id res chain seq x y z
N MET A 1 -27.20 12.04 -9.77
CA MET A 1 -27.30 11.15 -8.59
C MET A 1 -27.72 11.86 -7.29
N ALA A 2 -28.26 13.09 -7.30
CA ALA A 2 -28.85 13.76 -6.12
C ALA A 2 -28.06 13.63 -4.79
N ASN A 3 -26.72 13.75 -4.84
CA ASN A 3 -25.80 13.57 -3.70
C ASN A 3 -25.92 12.21 -2.98
N ALA A 4 -26.35 11.16 -3.69
CA ALA A 4 -26.35 9.81 -3.16
C ALA A 4 -24.91 9.31 -2.90
N PRO A 5 -24.69 8.55 -1.80
CA PRO A 5 -23.45 7.82 -1.60
C PRO A 5 -23.10 6.98 -2.83
N THR A 6 -21.83 7.00 -3.24
CA THR A 6 -21.34 6.28 -4.42
C THR A 6 -20.25 5.31 -4.02
N LEU A 7 -20.33 4.09 -4.55
CA LEU A 7 -19.33 3.04 -4.42
C LEU A 7 -18.86 2.68 -5.83
N ILE A 8 -17.55 2.76 -6.07
CA ILE A 8 -16.95 2.22 -7.29
C ILE A 8 -16.89 0.70 -7.12
N GLY A 9 -17.75 -0.02 -7.85
CA GLY A 9 -17.94 -1.46 -7.66
C GLY A 9 -16.72 -2.31 -8.00
N GLU A 10 -15.85 -1.85 -8.89
CA GLU A 10 -14.65 -2.59 -9.28
C GLU A 10 -13.53 -1.62 -9.70
N THR A 11 -12.32 -1.91 -9.26
CA THR A 11 -11.10 -1.25 -9.72
C THR A 11 -9.89 -2.16 -9.46
N GLY A 12 -8.79 -1.99 -10.19
CA GLY A 12 -7.63 -2.86 -10.07
C GLY A 12 -6.64 -2.65 -11.20
N ILE A 13 -5.70 -3.59 -11.31
CA ILE A 13 -4.68 -3.62 -12.36
C ILE A 13 -4.42 -5.07 -12.80
N PRO A 14 -3.96 -5.31 -14.03
CA PRO A 14 -3.40 -6.60 -14.42
C PRO A 14 -2.03 -6.82 -13.76
N TYR A 15 -1.86 -7.94 -13.06
CA TYR A 15 -0.59 -8.32 -12.42
C TYR A 15 0.41 -8.92 -13.41
N ASN A 16 -0.05 -9.48 -14.53
CA ASN A 16 0.79 -9.98 -15.62
C ASN A 16 1.32 -8.87 -16.57
N MET A 17 1.19 -7.59 -16.19
CA MET A 17 1.80 -6.47 -16.89
C MET A 17 3.33 -6.63 -17.03
N ASN A 18 3.93 -5.89 -17.96
CA ASN A 18 5.38 -5.97 -18.26
C ASN A 18 5.84 -7.40 -18.56
N HIS A 19 5.08 -8.11 -19.40
CA HIS A 19 5.36 -9.50 -19.79
C HIS A 19 5.53 -10.46 -18.60
N ALA A 20 4.77 -10.23 -17.52
CA ALA A 20 4.79 -11.07 -16.31
C ALA A 20 6.18 -11.22 -15.64
N GLN A 21 7.11 -10.29 -15.86
CA GLN A 21 8.48 -10.37 -15.31
C GLN A 21 8.51 -10.51 -13.76
N ALA A 22 7.51 -9.96 -13.07
CA ALA A 22 7.38 -10.07 -11.61
C ALA A 22 7.22 -11.53 -11.13
N PHE A 23 6.72 -12.44 -11.98
CA PHE A 23 6.45 -13.84 -11.62
C PHE A 23 7.73 -14.69 -11.58
N GLU A 24 8.80 -14.20 -12.19
CA GLU A 24 10.12 -14.83 -12.11
C GLU A 24 11.00 -14.17 -11.06
N THR A 25 10.96 -12.83 -11.03
CA THR A 25 11.86 -12.00 -10.22
C THR A 25 11.37 -11.80 -8.78
N GLY A 26 10.05 -11.88 -8.55
CA GLY A 26 9.41 -11.47 -7.30
C GLY A 26 9.33 -9.96 -7.12
N ASP A 27 9.78 -9.17 -8.11
CA ASP A 27 9.73 -7.71 -8.06
C ASP A 27 8.40 -7.18 -8.62
N PHE A 28 7.48 -6.87 -7.71
CA PHE A 28 6.18 -6.29 -8.02
C PHE A 28 6.18 -4.75 -8.03
N SER A 29 7.34 -4.09 -8.13
CA SER A 29 7.42 -2.62 -8.03
C SER A 29 6.54 -1.90 -9.06
N ALA A 30 6.47 -2.39 -10.31
CA ALA A 30 5.61 -1.81 -11.34
C ALA A 30 4.11 -1.95 -11.02
N GLN A 31 3.71 -3.09 -10.46
CA GLN A 31 2.34 -3.36 -10.01
C GLN A 31 1.99 -2.51 -8.79
N VAL A 32 2.95 -2.32 -7.88
CA VAL A 32 2.80 -1.40 -6.74
C VAL A 32 2.57 0.03 -7.23
N GLU A 33 3.37 0.53 -8.16
CA GLU A 33 3.20 1.88 -8.72
C GLU A 33 1.87 2.04 -9.47
N ALA A 34 1.49 1.07 -10.29
CA ALA A 34 0.24 1.11 -11.05
C ALA A 34 -0.99 1.10 -10.12
N LEU A 35 -1.00 0.22 -9.12
CA LEU A 35 -2.12 0.12 -8.17
C LEU A 35 -2.17 1.32 -7.23
N ASP A 36 -1.01 1.84 -6.79
CA ASP A 36 -0.94 3.06 -5.97
C ASP A 36 -1.53 4.25 -6.72
N ASN A 37 -1.19 4.44 -7.99
CA ASN A 37 -1.77 5.50 -8.81
C ASN A 37 -3.31 5.39 -8.88
N THR A 38 -3.85 4.18 -9.08
CA THR A 38 -5.30 3.96 -9.09
C THR A 38 -5.94 4.31 -7.75
N ILE A 39 -5.43 3.76 -6.64
CA ILE A 39 -6.04 3.94 -5.31
C ILE A 39 -5.86 5.37 -4.81
N PHE A 40 -4.70 5.99 -5.03
CA PHE A 40 -4.43 7.37 -4.65
C PHE A 40 -5.43 8.35 -5.28
N ASN A 41 -5.75 8.15 -6.56
CA ASN A 41 -6.74 8.98 -7.25
C ASN A 41 -8.14 8.81 -6.64
N LEU A 42 -8.56 7.58 -6.32
CA LEU A 42 -9.85 7.30 -5.67
C LEU A 42 -9.94 7.93 -4.28
N GLU A 43 -8.90 7.76 -3.46
CA GLU A 43 -8.82 8.34 -2.11
C GLU A 43 -8.82 9.87 -2.13
N SER A 44 -8.10 10.48 -3.07
CA SER A 44 -8.05 11.95 -3.22
C SER A 44 -9.42 12.58 -3.46
N GLN A 45 -10.37 11.79 -3.98
CA GLN A 45 -11.76 12.18 -4.25
C GLN A 45 -12.73 11.68 -3.17
N LEU A 46 -12.23 11.09 -2.07
CA LEU A 46 -13.04 10.49 -1.01
C LEU A 46 -14.02 9.42 -1.52
N LEU A 47 -13.66 8.70 -2.58
CA LEU A 47 -14.49 7.65 -3.16
C LEU A 47 -14.29 6.33 -2.41
N SER A 48 -15.39 5.69 -2.05
CA SER A 48 -15.38 4.29 -1.67
C SER A 48 -15.23 3.42 -2.92
N PHE A 49 -14.47 2.32 -2.81
CA PHE A 49 -14.26 1.38 -3.90
C PHE A 49 -14.06 -0.04 -3.39
N THR A 50 -14.21 -1.00 -4.29
CA THR A 50 -13.88 -2.41 -4.08
C THR A 50 -12.81 -2.84 -5.07
N LEU A 51 -11.71 -3.40 -4.56
CA LEU A 51 -10.63 -3.93 -5.39
C LEU A 51 -11.05 -5.26 -6.01
N TRP A 52 -10.94 -5.34 -7.33
CA TRP A 52 -11.07 -6.57 -8.09
C TRP A 52 -9.67 -7.16 -8.32
N ASN A 53 -9.34 -8.33 -7.79
CA ASN A 53 -10.15 -9.20 -6.92
C ASN A 53 -9.27 -9.95 -5.91
N TYR A 54 -9.88 -10.88 -5.18
CA TYR A 54 -9.17 -11.92 -4.44
C TYR A 54 -9.66 -13.28 -4.96
N THR A 55 -8.76 -14.00 -5.62
CA THR A 55 -9.02 -15.34 -6.15
C THR A 55 -8.03 -16.32 -5.55
N ALA A 56 -8.52 -17.23 -4.70
CA ALA A 56 -7.68 -18.21 -4.01
C ALA A 56 -6.99 -19.20 -4.97
N ASP A 57 -7.66 -19.51 -6.09
CA ASP A 57 -7.18 -20.44 -7.12
C ASP A 57 -6.38 -19.75 -8.24
N ASN A 58 -5.93 -18.50 -8.02
CA ASN A 58 -5.16 -17.76 -9.01
C ASN A 58 -3.81 -18.42 -9.28
N SER A 59 -3.38 -18.51 -10.54
CA SER A 59 -2.02 -18.97 -10.89
C SER A 59 -1.31 -17.97 -11.78
N HIS A 60 0.03 -17.98 -11.78
CA HIS A 60 0.82 -17.17 -12.72
C HIS A 60 0.57 -17.56 -14.18
N MET A 61 0.14 -18.80 -14.44
CA MET A 61 -0.11 -19.30 -15.79
C MET A 61 -1.50 -18.94 -16.33
N PHE A 62 -2.54 -19.06 -15.51
CA PHE A 62 -3.93 -18.92 -15.94
C PHE A 62 -4.65 -17.70 -15.34
N GLY A 63 -3.94 -16.92 -14.53
CA GLY A 63 -4.49 -15.75 -13.85
C GLY A 63 -5.60 -16.13 -12.87
N ASP A 64 -6.66 -15.34 -12.83
CA ASP A 64 -7.81 -15.51 -11.94
C ASP A 64 -8.91 -16.43 -12.52
N LEU A 65 -8.58 -17.19 -13.56
CA LEU A 65 -9.44 -18.14 -14.25
C LEU A 65 -10.62 -17.50 -15.00
N CYS A 66 -10.63 -16.16 -15.14
CA CYS A 66 -11.60 -15.43 -15.96
C CYS A 66 -10.92 -14.90 -17.22
N ASN A 67 -11.17 -15.50 -18.39
CA ASN A 67 -10.65 -15.03 -19.68
C ASN A 67 -9.11 -14.80 -19.74
N LEU A 68 -8.34 -15.52 -18.90
CA LEU A 68 -6.89 -15.33 -18.73
C LEU A 68 -6.49 -13.95 -18.18
N GLU A 69 -7.45 -13.21 -17.61
CA GLU A 69 -7.17 -12.03 -16.81
C GLU A 69 -6.43 -12.42 -15.54
N ASP A 70 -5.60 -11.52 -15.04
CA ASP A 70 -4.82 -11.75 -13.84
C ASP A 70 -4.91 -10.55 -12.90
N LEU A 71 -6.07 -10.42 -12.24
CA LEU A 71 -6.43 -9.25 -11.43
C LEU A 71 -6.33 -9.49 -9.91
N SER A 72 -6.06 -10.73 -9.48
CA SER A 72 -6.09 -11.08 -8.05
C SER A 72 -4.98 -10.39 -7.25
N ILE A 73 -5.28 -9.85 -6.08
CA ILE A 73 -4.25 -9.32 -5.18
C ILE A 73 -3.38 -10.41 -4.54
N SER A 74 -3.67 -11.68 -4.78
CA SER A 74 -2.97 -12.82 -4.17
C SER A 74 -2.81 -13.99 -5.14
N SER A 75 -1.71 -14.73 -5.01
CA SER A 75 -1.51 -16.01 -5.71
C SER A 75 -0.64 -16.98 -4.90
N PRO A 76 -1.01 -18.27 -4.82
CA PRO A 76 -0.14 -19.32 -4.27
C PRO A 76 1.23 -19.42 -4.97
N ASP A 77 1.30 -19.13 -6.27
CA ASP A 77 2.57 -19.14 -7.01
C ASP A 77 3.50 -18.01 -6.55
N SER A 78 2.93 -16.83 -6.26
CA SER A 78 3.67 -15.72 -5.65
C SER A 78 4.18 -16.08 -4.26
N GLU A 79 3.36 -16.78 -3.46
CA GLU A 79 3.78 -17.28 -2.14
C GLU A 79 4.95 -18.26 -2.26
N ALA A 80 4.85 -19.23 -3.17
CA ALA A 80 5.89 -20.21 -3.43
C ALA A 80 7.20 -19.54 -3.89
N LEU A 81 7.11 -18.53 -4.76
CA LEU A 81 8.25 -17.75 -5.21
C LEU A 81 8.90 -16.96 -4.07
N ALA A 82 8.12 -16.22 -3.28
CA ALA A 82 8.61 -15.42 -2.16
C ALA A 82 9.33 -16.30 -1.12
N ARG A 83 8.78 -17.49 -0.84
CA ARG A 83 9.41 -18.49 0.02
C ARG A 83 10.71 -19.03 -0.58
N ARG A 84 10.74 -19.33 -1.88
CA ARG A 84 11.97 -19.78 -2.57
C ARG A 84 13.08 -18.74 -2.51
N LEU A 85 12.74 -17.47 -2.71
CA LEU A 85 13.72 -16.38 -2.73
C LEU A 85 14.23 -16.00 -1.34
N SER A 86 13.37 -16.05 -0.32
CA SER A 86 13.72 -15.59 1.04
C SER A 86 14.09 -16.71 2.02
N GLY A 87 13.72 -17.96 1.73
CA GLY A 87 13.92 -19.11 2.62
C GLY A 87 13.04 -19.11 3.87
N VAL A 88 12.15 -18.12 4.03
CA VAL A 88 11.29 -17.95 5.21
C VAL A 88 9.84 -17.77 4.74
N ARG A 89 8.90 -18.39 5.44
CA ARG A 89 7.47 -18.13 5.24
C ARG A 89 7.05 -16.91 6.04
N ARG A 90 6.42 -15.94 5.37
CA ARG A 90 5.74 -14.80 5.97
C ARG A 90 4.24 -14.88 5.70
N ARG A 91 3.48 -14.17 6.51
CA ARG A 91 2.01 -14.09 6.40
C ARG A 91 1.55 -13.59 5.04
N ASP A 92 2.21 -12.55 4.54
CA ASP A 92 1.77 -11.81 3.35
C ASP A 92 2.52 -12.22 2.07
N ASP A 93 3.21 -13.37 2.08
CA ASP A 93 4.01 -13.84 0.94
C ASP A 93 3.17 -14.10 -0.33
N SER A 94 1.87 -14.38 -0.20
CA SER A 94 0.97 -14.55 -1.34
C SER A 94 0.54 -13.23 -1.97
N ALA A 95 0.66 -12.12 -1.25
CA ALA A 95 0.16 -10.82 -1.66
C ALA A 95 0.99 -10.24 -2.82
N ARG A 96 0.29 -9.80 -3.85
CA ARG A 96 0.84 -9.12 -5.01
C ARG A 96 0.61 -7.62 -4.82
N ALA A 97 1.67 -6.83 -4.76
CA ALA A 97 1.61 -5.40 -4.48
C ALA A 97 0.98 -5.01 -3.12
N LEU A 98 1.26 -5.77 -2.05
CA LEU A 98 0.77 -5.51 -0.68
C LEU A 98 0.82 -4.04 -0.26
N ARG A 99 1.96 -3.39 -0.50
CA ARG A 99 2.18 -1.98 -0.11
C ARG A 99 1.26 -1.00 -0.84
N ALA A 100 0.71 -1.36 -1.99
CA ALA A 100 -0.21 -0.49 -2.72
C ALA A 100 -1.63 -0.56 -2.15
N PHE A 101 -2.13 -1.74 -1.74
CA PHE A 101 -3.51 -1.88 -1.27
C PHE A 101 -3.67 -1.87 0.27
N ALA A 102 -2.65 -2.28 1.04
CA ALA A 102 -2.70 -2.29 2.49
C ALA A 102 -2.37 -0.91 3.05
N ARG A 103 -3.27 0.07 2.86
CA ARG A 103 -3.05 1.48 3.15
C ARG A 103 -3.76 1.93 4.43
N PRO A 104 -3.19 2.87 5.21
CA PRO A 104 -3.92 3.52 6.29
C PRO A 104 -5.13 4.28 5.74
N HIS A 105 -6.27 4.20 6.42
CA HIS A 105 -7.49 4.89 6.01
C HIS A 105 -8.47 5.08 7.19
N GLY A 106 -9.31 6.11 7.11
CA GLY A 106 -10.40 6.34 8.04
C GLY A 106 -11.52 5.32 7.82
N ARG A 107 -11.63 4.34 8.72
CA ARG A 107 -12.72 3.33 8.69
C ARG A 107 -14.04 3.89 9.19
N ARG A 108 -13.95 4.86 10.11
CA ARG A 108 -15.08 5.60 10.65
C ARG A 108 -14.63 7.03 10.90
N VAL A 109 -15.37 8.00 10.38
CA VAL A 109 -15.08 9.42 10.62
C VAL A 109 -16.25 10.02 11.39
N ALA A 110 -15.97 10.56 12.56
CA ALA A 110 -16.94 11.23 13.42
C ALA A 110 -17.25 12.66 12.93
N GLY A 111 -17.66 12.78 11.67
CA GLY A 111 -17.86 14.05 10.99
C GLY A 111 -17.89 13.88 9.47
N ILE A 112 -17.73 14.99 8.75
CA ILE A 112 -17.65 15.03 7.29
C ILE A 112 -16.17 15.04 6.88
N PRO A 113 -15.66 13.99 6.21
CA PRO A 113 -14.29 13.99 5.72
C PRO A 113 -14.09 15.05 4.64
N ILE A 114 -13.00 15.80 4.73
CA ILE A 114 -12.53 16.78 3.75
C ILE A 114 -11.34 16.22 2.99
N LYS A 115 -10.50 15.43 3.67
CA LYS A 115 -9.31 14.80 3.09
C LYS A 115 -9.05 13.45 3.75
N SER A 116 -8.75 12.44 2.97
CA SER A 116 -8.24 11.14 3.43
C SER A 116 -7.26 10.66 2.38
N GLN A 117 -5.97 10.83 2.62
CA GLN A 117 -4.96 10.61 1.60
C GLN A 117 -3.71 9.96 2.18
N PHE A 118 -3.25 8.90 1.54
CA PHE A 118 -1.97 8.25 1.83
C PHE A 118 -0.94 8.50 0.72
N ASP A 119 0.27 8.89 1.09
CA ASP A 119 1.43 8.97 0.20
C ASP A 119 2.33 7.75 0.40
N LEU A 120 2.41 6.89 -0.61
CA LEU A 120 3.18 5.66 -0.56
C LEU A 120 4.70 5.89 -0.44
N LYS A 121 5.23 7.01 -0.97
CA LYS A 121 6.67 7.31 -0.97
C LYS A 121 7.16 7.69 0.42
N THR A 122 6.32 8.38 1.18
CA THR A 122 6.64 8.84 2.54
C THR A 122 6.02 7.96 3.63
N ALA A 123 5.05 7.11 3.25
CA ALA A 123 4.14 6.42 4.16
C ALA A 123 3.42 7.37 5.13
N GLU A 124 3.14 8.61 4.70
CA GLU A 124 2.33 9.55 5.47
C GLU A 124 0.86 9.41 5.08
N TYR A 125 -0.01 9.30 6.09
CA TYR A 125 -1.46 9.38 5.93
C TYR A 125 -1.99 10.64 6.62
N VAL A 126 -2.87 11.38 5.93
CA VAL A 126 -3.54 12.57 6.46
C VAL A 126 -5.05 12.41 6.35
N LEU A 127 -5.72 12.52 7.50
CA LEU A 127 -7.17 12.64 7.61
C LEU A 127 -7.52 14.06 8.08
N GLU A 128 -8.37 14.76 7.34
CA GLU A 128 -8.98 16.03 7.75
C GLU A 128 -10.49 15.91 7.65
N TYR A 129 -11.20 16.39 8.67
CA TYR A 129 -12.66 16.32 8.72
C TYR A 129 -13.24 17.45 9.57
N THR A 130 -14.54 17.68 9.43
CA THR A 130 -15.29 18.64 10.24
C THR A 130 -16.39 17.97 11.04
N SER A 131 -16.62 18.42 12.27
CA SER A 131 -17.76 18.02 13.08
C SER A 131 -18.59 19.22 13.51
N GLU A 132 -19.85 18.95 13.89
CA GLU A 132 -20.77 19.93 14.46
C GLU A 132 -20.53 20.07 15.97
N LYS A 133 -20.75 21.27 16.51
CA LYS A 133 -20.38 21.71 17.89
C LYS A 133 -21.13 21.03 19.06
N SER A 134 -21.64 19.82 18.91
CA SER A 134 -22.43 19.15 19.95
C SER A 134 -22.18 17.65 20.10
N VAL A 135 -21.32 17.05 19.27
CA VAL A 135 -21.07 15.62 19.34
C VAL A 135 -19.86 15.34 20.22
N THR A 136 -20.04 15.46 21.53
CA THR A 136 -18.96 15.28 22.54
C THR A 136 -18.48 13.83 22.71
N SER A 137 -19.03 12.85 21.96
CA SER A 137 -18.74 11.42 22.19
C SER A 137 -18.55 10.59 20.91
N ALA A 138 -18.17 11.20 19.78
CA ALA A 138 -17.94 10.46 18.55
C ALA A 138 -16.44 10.29 18.24
N VAL A 139 -16.02 9.04 18.12
CA VAL A 139 -14.63 8.63 17.87
C VAL A 139 -14.43 8.39 16.37
N SER A 140 -13.39 8.99 15.80
CA SER A 140 -12.90 8.63 14.47
C SER A 140 -11.91 7.47 14.59
N GLU A 141 -12.04 6.47 13.73
CA GLU A 141 -11.21 5.26 13.72
C GLU A 141 -10.38 5.22 12.43
N ILE A 142 -9.06 5.15 12.57
CA ILE A 142 -8.11 5.07 11.48
C ILE A 142 -7.41 3.72 11.54
N TYR A 143 -7.51 2.96 10.46
CA TYR A 143 -6.74 1.74 10.27
C TYR A 143 -5.28 2.07 9.96
N VAL A 144 -4.34 1.40 10.63
CA VAL A 144 -2.90 1.59 10.43
C VAL A 144 -2.22 0.22 10.23
N PRO A 145 -1.94 -0.20 8.98
CA PRO A 145 -1.31 -1.47 8.67
C PRO A 145 0.19 -1.47 8.98
N TYR A 146 0.71 -2.53 9.61
CA TYR A 146 2.14 -2.63 9.91
C TYR A 146 3.04 -2.78 8.68
N ALA A 147 2.46 -3.12 7.52
CA ALA A 147 3.16 -3.23 6.24
C ALA A 147 3.97 -1.97 5.86
N HIS A 148 3.60 -0.81 6.38
CA HIS A 148 4.28 0.47 6.15
C HIS A 148 5.16 0.95 7.31
N TYR A 149 5.04 0.34 8.48
CA TYR A 149 5.62 0.85 9.73
C TYR A 149 6.38 -0.23 10.53
N PRO A 150 7.38 -0.92 9.92
CA PRO A 150 8.14 -1.96 10.63
C PRO A 150 8.94 -1.41 11.82
N ASP A 151 9.34 -0.14 11.77
CA ASP A 151 10.00 0.60 12.86
C ASP A 151 9.01 1.39 13.75
N GLY A 152 7.71 1.17 13.57
CA GLY A 152 6.63 1.92 14.22
C GLY A 152 6.28 3.24 13.52
N TYR A 153 5.23 3.87 14.02
CA TYR A 153 4.68 5.13 13.51
C TYR A 153 4.42 6.11 14.66
N ARG A 154 4.19 7.37 14.31
CA ARG A 154 3.69 8.41 15.20
C ARG A 154 2.34 8.91 14.72
N VAL A 155 1.51 9.32 15.67
CA VAL A 155 0.25 10.01 15.41
C VAL A 155 0.34 11.44 15.92
N ILE A 156 -0.07 12.39 15.09
CA ILE A 156 -0.19 13.80 15.46
C ILE A 156 -1.63 14.21 15.17
N ALA A 157 -2.35 14.66 16.20
CA ALA A 157 -3.68 15.25 16.07
C ALA A 157 -3.60 16.77 16.31
N SER A 158 -4.42 17.55 15.60
CA SER A 158 -4.53 19.00 15.80
C SER A 158 -5.17 19.40 17.12
N ASP A 159 -5.97 18.50 17.68
CA ASP A 159 -6.87 18.73 18.80
C ASP A 159 -7.19 17.38 19.47
N GLY A 160 -7.96 17.42 20.55
CA GLY A 160 -8.45 16.22 21.21
C GLY A 160 -7.35 15.31 21.76
N HIS A 161 -7.66 14.03 21.84
CA HIS A 161 -6.73 12.99 22.27
C HIS A 161 -6.93 11.71 21.45
N PHE A 162 -5.94 10.82 21.49
CA PHE A 162 -6.02 9.56 20.77
C PHE A 162 -5.64 8.37 21.65
N THR A 163 -6.22 7.23 21.32
CA THR A 163 -5.84 5.91 21.84
C THR A 163 -5.51 4.98 20.67
N ILE A 164 -4.80 3.90 20.95
CA ILE A 164 -4.36 2.94 19.93
C ILE A 164 -4.77 1.55 20.39
N ASP A 165 -5.65 0.92 19.62
CA ASP A 165 -6.02 -0.48 19.79
C ASP A 165 -5.10 -1.33 18.91
N LYS A 166 -4.37 -2.26 19.53
CA LYS A 166 -3.42 -3.12 18.84
C LYS A 166 -4.08 -4.41 18.36
N HIS A 167 -3.79 -4.79 17.13
CA HIS A 167 -4.24 -6.05 16.53
C HIS A 167 -3.07 -6.80 15.88
N GLU A 168 -3.33 -8.03 15.46
CA GLU A 168 -2.34 -8.81 14.72
C GLU A 168 -2.13 -8.22 13.31
N GLY A 169 -0.99 -7.55 13.11
CA GLY A 169 -0.56 -7.00 11.83
C GLY A 169 -1.08 -5.59 11.50
N TYR A 170 -1.85 -4.97 12.39
CA TYR A 170 -2.34 -3.60 12.24
C TYR A 170 -2.74 -3.01 13.59
N ASP A 171 -2.89 -1.69 13.63
CA ASP A 171 -3.51 -0.97 14.74
C ASP A 171 -4.76 -0.22 14.28
N VAL A 172 -5.60 0.16 15.24
CA VAL A 172 -6.67 1.14 15.05
C VAL A 172 -6.40 2.34 15.94
N VAL A 173 -6.13 3.49 15.31
CA VAL A 173 -6.01 4.77 16.01
C VAL A 173 -7.41 5.33 16.20
N LYS A 174 -7.78 5.56 17.45
CA LYS A 174 -9.05 6.15 17.85
C LYS A 174 -8.82 7.60 18.24
N HIS A 175 -9.39 8.52 17.48
CA HIS A 175 -9.28 9.95 17.72
C HIS A 175 -10.58 10.49 18.32
N GLU A 176 -10.50 10.96 19.56
CA GLU A 176 -11.53 11.70 20.27
C GLU A 176 -11.23 13.19 20.13
N HIS A 177 -11.93 13.82 19.19
CA HIS A 177 -11.71 15.22 18.85
C HIS A 177 -12.25 16.17 19.91
N ASP A 178 -11.72 17.40 19.94
CA ASP A 178 -12.24 18.44 20.83
C ASP A 178 -13.61 18.93 20.30
N GLY A 179 -14.66 18.79 21.11
CA GLY A 179 -16.01 19.23 20.75
C GLY A 179 -16.17 20.75 20.57
N HIS A 180 -15.18 21.55 20.99
CA HIS A 180 -15.14 22.99 20.74
C HIS A 180 -14.48 23.34 19.40
N ALA A 181 -13.65 22.43 18.85
CA ALA A 181 -13.05 22.58 17.54
C ALA A 181 -14.06 22.16 16.44
N HIS A 182 -13.97 22.81 15.28
CA HIS A 182 -14.79 22.47 14.11
C HIS A 182 -13.98 21.69 13.06
N LYS A 183 -12.67 21.96 12.96
CA LYS A 183 -11.79 21.33 11.98
C LYS A 183 -10.79 20.47 12.73
N HIS A 184 -10.65 19.23 12.27
CA HIS A 184 -9.81 18.24 12.90
C HIS A 184 -8.85 17.67 11.86
N ARG A 185 -7.63 17.40 12.29
CA ARG A 185 -6.58 16.85 11.45
C ARG A 185 -5.80 15.81 12.22
N VAL A 186 -5.69 14.62 11.64
CA VAL A 186 -4.88 13.52 12.18
C VAL A 186 -3.88 13.08 11.13
N VAL A 187 -2.61 12.98 11.52
CA VAL A 187 -1.52 12.53 10.67
C VAL A 187 -0.90 11.29 11.26
N VAL A 188 -0.77 10.25 10.45
CA VAL A 188 -0.01 9.04 10.76
C VAL A 188 1.24 9.04 9.88
N SER A 189 2.41 8.89 10.47
CA SER A 189 3.68 8.90 9.72
C SER A 189 4.73 7.99 10.37
N PRO A 190 5.70 7.46 9.61
CA PRO A 190 6.75 6.60 10.16
C PRO A 190 7.61 7.34 11.19
N THR A 191 8.07 6.65 12.23
CA THR A 191 8.99 7.23 13.24
C THR A 191 10.34 7.59 12.64
N LYS A 192 10.78 6.82 11.64
CA LYS A 192 12.00 7.05 10.85
C LYS A 192 11.61 7.22 9.39
N PRO A 193 12.24 8.13 8.63
CA PRO A 193 12.01 8.22 7.19
C PRO A 193 12.18 6.84 6.53
N LEU A 194 11.30 6.52 5.58
CA LEU A 194 11.48 5.32 4.77
C LEU A 194 12.85 5.39 4.11
N ARG A 195 13.67 4.35 4.29
CA ARG A 195 14.91 4.22 3.51
C ARG A 195 14.49 4.20 2.05
N SER A 196 14.98 5.15 1.25
CA SER A 196 14.88 5.05 -0.20
C SER A 196 15.38 3.66 -0.57
N ALA A 197 14.59 2.90 -1.34
CA ALA A 197 15.09 1.68 -1.96
C ALA A 197 16.43 2.08 -2.61
N GLN A 198 17.54 1.57 -2.06
CA GLN A 198 18.84 1.85 -2.66
C GLN A 198 18.71 1.38 -4.10
N SER A 199 18.90 2.29 -5.05
CA SER A 199 18.93 1.88 -6.45
C SER A 199 20.02 0.82 -6.53
N ASN A 200 19.68 -0.40 -6.93
CA ASN A 200 20.67 -1.46 -7.15
C ASN A 200 21.55 -1.16 -8.38
N TRP A 201 21.47 0.06 -8.94
CA TRP A 201 22.31 0.56 -10.02
C TRP A 201 23.82 0.28 -9.83
N PRO A 202 24.43 0.46 -8.64
CA PRO A 202 25.83 0.11 -8.44
C PRO A 202 26.10 -1.40 -8.58
N VAL A 203 25.15 -2.24 -8.16
CA VAL A 203 25.22 -3.71 -8.27
C VAL A 203 25.07 -4.14 -9.73
N TYR A 204 24.15 -3.53 -10.48
CA TYR A 204 24.00 -3.80 -11.92
C TYR A 204 25.20 -3.31 -12.74
N LEU A 205 25.80 -2.17 -12.40
CA LEU A 205 27.05 -1.70 -13.00
C LEU A 205 28.22 -2.65 -12.68
N ALA A 206 28.33 -3.13 -11.45
CA ALA A 206 29.37 -4.08 -11.06
C ALA A 206 29.22 -5.43 -11.78
N LEU A 207 27.99 -5.92 -11.94
CA LEU A 207 27.69 -7.14 -12.72
C LEU A 207 27.98 -6.94 -14.22
N ALA A 208 27.58 -5.81 -14.80
CA ALA A 208 27.89 -5.48 -16.20
C ALA A 208 29.41 -5.37 -16.42
N ALA A 209 30.14 -4.72 -15.51
CA ALA A 209 31.59 -4.64 -15.57
C ALA A 209 32.25 -6.03 -15.44
N ALA A 210 31.76 -6.90 -14.54
CA ALA A 210 32.27 -8.25 -14.37
C ALA A 210 32.01 -9.15 -15.60
N VAL A 211 30.91 -8.94 -16.32
CA VAL A 211 30.60 -9.67 -17.57
C VAL A 211 31.43 -9.15 -18.74
N VAL A 212 31.74 -7.86 -18.78
CA VAL A 212 32.46 -7.22 -19.90
C VAL A 212 34.00 -7.28 -19.73
N SER A 213 34.51 -7.31 -18.49
CA SER A 213 35.94 -7.34 -18.19
C SER A 213 36.72 -8.47 -18.89
N PRO A 214 36.23 -9.73 -18.95
CA PRO A 214 36.93 -10.80 -19.66
C PRO A 214 37.01 -10.56 -21.18
N TYR A 215 36.02 -9.86 -21.75
CA TYR A 215 35.98 -9.54 -23.19
C TYR A 215 36.91 -8.37 -23.55
N ILE A 216 37.07 -7.39 -22.65
CA ILE A 216 38.01 -6.28 -22.84
C ILE A 216 39.46 -6.76 -22.68
N GLU A 217 39.74 -7.64 -21.71
CA GLU A 217 41.07 -8.24 -21.54
C GLU A 217 41.47 -9.12 -22.74
N ALA A 218 40.52 -9.80 -23.38
CA ALA A 218 40.78 -10.57 -24.60
C ALA A 218 41.07 -9.69 -25.82
N TYR A 219 40.56 -8.46 -25.87
CA TYR A 219 40.74 -7.54 -27.00
C TYR A 219 42.02 -6.68 -26.91
N THR A 220 42.55 -6.50 -25.70
CA THR A 220 43.74 -5.67 -25.43
C THR A 220 45.07 -6.44 -25.45
N ARG A 221 45.04 -7.77 -25.51
CA ARG A 221 46.23 -8.64 -25.71
C ARG A 221 46.50 -8.95 -27.19
N LYS A 222 46.63 -7.92 -28.02
CA LYS A 222 47.20 -8.01 -29.38
C LYS A 222 48.33 -7.02 -29.55
#